data_AF-A0A7Y2AGT0-F1
#
_entry.id   AF-A0A7Y2AGT0-F1
#
_cell.length_a   1.000
_cell.length_b   1.000
_cell.length_c   1.000
_cell.angle_alpha   90.00
_cell.angle_beta   90.00
_cell.angle_gamma   90.00
#
_symmetry.space_group_name_H-M   'P 1'
#
loop_
_entity.id
_entity.type
_entity.pdbx_description
1 polymer ?
#
loop_
_entity_poly.entity_id
_entity_poly.type
_entity_poly.pdbx_seq_one_letter_code
_entity_poly.pdbx_strand_id
1 'polypeptide(L)' 'MSTYASLHYHIVFNTKLRTKFLHRTWETRLHEYLGGIARQLEAYPQGIGGVEDHVHL' A
#
# COMPACT_ATOMS: atom_id res chain seq x y z
N MET A 1 -27.47 -10.55 17.08
CA MET A 1 -26.92 -9.21 17.35
C MET A 1 -25.74 -9.05 16.38
N SER A 2 -25.93 -8.35 15.27
CA SER A 2 -24.88 -8.14 14.27
C SER A 2 -24.22 -6.80 14.54
N THR A 3 -22.93 -6.79 14.81
CA THR A 3 -22.15 -5.55 14.85
C THR A 3 -21.55 -5.35 13.47
N TYR A 4 -22.02 -4.33 12.74
CA TYR A 4 -21.36 -3.91 11.51
C TYR A 4 -20.09 -3.15 11.89
N ALA A 5 -18.93 -3.74 11.59
CA ALA A 5 -17.63 -3.10 11.78
C ALA A 5 -17.06 -2.71 10.41
N SER A 6 -16.53 -1.48 10.32
CA SER A 6 -15.77 -1.01 9.17
C SER A 6 -14.38 -0.63 9.67
N LEU A 7 -13.38 -1.44 9.33
CA LEU A 7 -12.01 -1.25 9.79
C LEU A 7 -11.19 -0.60 8.67
N HIS A 8 -10.67 0.59 8.94
CA HIS A 8 -9.82 1.32 8.02
C HIS A 8 -8.42 1.43 8.62
N TYR A 9 -7.41 1.08 7.83
CA TYR A 9 -6.01 1.09 8.24
C TYR A 9 -5.22 1.99 7.30
N HIS A 10 -4.22 2.68 7.87
CA HIS A 10 -3.17 3.33 7.11
C HIS A 10 -1.85 2.61 7.43
N ILE A 11 -1.32 1.89 6.45
CA ILE A 11 -0.16 1.02 6.63
C ILE A 11 1.02 1.62 5.86
N VAL A 12 2.17 1.72 6.53
CA VAL A 12 3.38 2.33 5.93
C VAL A 12 4.53 1.34 5.96
N PHE A 13 5.13 1.09 4.80
CA PHE A 13 6.35 0.30 4.65
C PHE A 13 7.46 1.19 4.10
N ASN A 14 8.64 1.13 4.70
CA ASN A 14 9.83 1.82 4.20
C ASN A 14 10.74 0.90 3.39
N THR A 15 11.54 1.49 2.51
CA THR A 15 12.66 0.80 1.88
C THR A 15 13.73 0.49 2.93
N LYS A 16 14.58 -0.50 2.61
CA LYS A 16 15.73 -0.83 3.46
C LYS A 16 16.59 0.41 3.69
N LEU A 17 16.81 0.74 4.96
CA LEU A 17 17.57 1.91 5.41
C LEU A 17 17.02 3.27 4.91
N ARG A 18 15.74 3.35 4.51
CA ARG A 18 15.14 4.55 3.90
C ARG A 18 15.91 5.04 2.67
N THR A 19 16.49 4.12 1.91
CA THR A 19 17.13 4.46 0.64
C THR A 19 16.06 4.90 -0.36
N LYS A 20 16.34 5.96 -1.12
CA LYS A 20 15.48 6.48 -2.19
C LYS A 20 15.43 5.53 -3.40
N PHE A 21 14.84 4.36 -3.20
CA PHE A 21 14.86 3.23 -4.13
C PHE A 21 13.66 3.22 -5.06
N LEU A 22 12.51 3.79 -4.67
CA LEU A 22 11.29 3.77 -5.46
C LEU A 22 11.40 4.80 -6.59
N HIS A 23 11.67 4.34 -7.81
CA HIS A 23 11.79 5.22 -8.97
C HIS A 23 10.46 5.40 -9.69
N ARG A 24 10.22 6.63 -10.16
CA ARG A 24 9.03 7.02 -10.97
C ARG A 24 8.75 6.08 -12.15
N THR A 25 9.78 5.47 -12.73
CA THR A 25 9.67 4.58 -13.89
C THR A 25 8.94 3.26 -13.58
N TRP A 26 8.87 2.85 -12.32
CA TRP A 26 8.23 1.59 -11.92
C TRP A 26 7.32 1.71 -10.69
N GLU A 27 7.26 2.87 -10.03
CA GLU A 27 6.40 3.15 -8.88
C GLU A 27 4.93 2.75 -9.12
N THR A 28 4.36 3.10 -10.28
CA THR A 28 2.97 2.73 -10.63
C THR A 28 2.76 1.22 -10.61
N ARG A 29 3.71 0.44 -11.16
CA ARG A 29 3.64 -1.02 -11.18
C ARG A 29 3.76 -1.60 -9.76
N LEU A 30 4.56 -0.99 -8.89
CA LEU A 30 4.60 -1.38 -7.47
C LEU A 30 3.24 -1.16 -6.81
N HIS A 31 2.61 0.00 -7.03
CA HIS A 31 1.28 0.30 -6.47
C HIS A 31 0.22 -0.68 -6.96
N GLU A 32 0.22 -1.02 -8.25
CA GLU A 32 -0.67 -2.03 -8.84
C GLU A 32 -0.47 -3.41 -8.19
N TYR A 33 0.79 -3.82 -8.00
CA TYR A 33 1.13 -5.08 -7.36
C TYR A 33 0.64 -5.16 -5.91
N LEU A 34 0.89 -4.11 -5.12
CA LEU A 34 0.40 -4.01 -3.74
C LEU A 34 -1.13 -4.02 -3.67
N GLY A 35 -1.80 -3.32 -4.61
CA GLY A 35 -3.25 -3.34 -4.73
C GLY A 35 -3.79 -4.72 -5.10
N GLY A 36 -3.07 -5.48 -5.93
CA GLY A 36 -3.37 -6.88 -6.22
C GLY A 36 -3.31 -7.76 -4.97
N ILE A 37 -2.25 -7.64 -4.17
CA ILE A 37 -2.10 -8.38 -2.90
C ILE A 37 -3.23 -8.05 -1.93
N ALA A 38 -3.52 -6.76 -1.73
CA ALA A 38 -4.59 -6.34 -0.83
C ALA A 38 -5.95 -6.94 -1.24
N ARG A 39 -6.27 -6.95 -2.54
CA ARG A 39 -7.48 -7.61 -3.05
C ARG A 39 -7.47 -9.12 -2.83
N GLN A 40 -6.32 -9.79 -3.00
CA GLN A 40 -6.19 -11.23 -2.70
C GLN A 40 -6.39 -11.56 -1.22
N LEU A 41 -6.08 -10.62 -0.32
CA LEU A 41 -6.32 -10.72 1.12
C LEU A 41 -7.75 -10.30 1.51
N GLU A 42 -8.66 -10.16 0.54
CA GLU A 42 -10.04 -9.70 0.73
C GLU A 42 -10.14 -8.29 1.37
N ALA A 43 -9.06 -7.51 1.29
CA ALA A 43 -9.06 -6.11 1.68
C ALA A 43 -9.51 -5.21 0.51
N TYR A 44 -9.98 -4.01 0.86
CA TYR A 44 -10.38 -3.00 -0.11
C TYR A 44 -9.38 -1.82 -0.08
N PRO A 45 -8.44 -1.73 -1.05
CA PRO A 45 -7.47 -0.64 -1.08
C PRO A 45 -8.19 0.69 -1.35
N GLN A 46 -8.12 1.62 -0.39
CA GLN A 46 -8.70 2.95 -0.53
C GLN A 46 -7.78 3.90 -1.30
N GLY A 47 -6.46 3.71 -1.19
CA GLY A 47 -5.45 4.44 -1.93
C GLY A 47 -4.09 3.80 -1.74
N ILE A 48 -3.24 3.84 -2.77
CA ILE A 48 -1.85 3.42 -2.66
C ILE A 48 -0.99 4.52 -3.24
N GLY A 49 -0.01 4.96 -2.47
CA GLY A 49 0.90 6.04 -2.85
C GLY A 49 2.19 5.96 -2.05
N GLY A 50 3.00 7.00 -2.12
CA GLY A 50 4.28 7.01 -1.44
C GLY A 50 5.22 8.06 -2.00
N VAL A 51 6.47 7.98 -1.53
CA VAL A 51 7.59 8.71 -2.10
C VAL A 51 8.77 7.74 -2.22
N GLU A 52 9.86 8.22 -2.80
CA GLU A 52 11.08 7.47 -3.12
C GLU A 52 11.64 6.50 -2.05
N ASP A 53 11.30 6.62 -0.76
CA ASP A 53 11.77 5.73 0.31
C ASP A 53 10.66 5.00 1.10
N HIS A 54 9.38 5.17 0.78
CA HIS A 54 8.27 4.46 1.44
C HIS A 54 6.96 4.46 0.66
N VAL A 55 6.08 3.52 0.99
CA VAL A 55 4.71 3.41 0.48
C VAL A 55 3.67 3.50 1.59
N HIS A 56 2.52 4.06 1.25
CA HIS A 56 1.30 4.13 2.02
C HIS A 56 0.21 3.28 1.36
N LEU A 57 -0.49 2.47 2.15
CA LEU A 57 -1.68 1.71 1.78
C LEU A 57 -2.86 2.07 2.69
#